data_AF-A0A0J6YP23-F1
#
_entry.id   AF-A0A0J6YP23-F1
#
_cell.length_a   1.000
_cell.length_b   1.000
_cell.length_c   1.000
_cell.angle_alpha   90.00
_cell.angle_beta   90.00
_cell.angle_gamma   90.00
#
_symmetry.space_group_name_H-M   'P 1'
#
loop_
_entity.id
_entity.type
_entity.pdbx_description
1 polymer ?
#
loop_
_entity_poly.entity_id
_entity_poly.type
_entity_poly.pdbx_seq_one_letter_code
_entity_poly.pdbx_strand_id
1 'polypeptide(L)'
;MPADIKMDNVLVNYAPSSQNESGQRFTDVQLADLESTVHITSRFCKDRDEIGTPIWRSPEAQLGLQWGPPTDIWSFGTMVISMIWGDNFFIFKPKFPRGHDEYELEILAKYHIYFGPYPPSYVDLADQETLGVLSLIMNDVPPEKLRPFSLASQREISEDDKEFVLKIMKLDPRDRPTAKELLEDEWFNGI
;
A
#
# COMPACT_ATOMS: atom_id res chain seq x y z
N MET A 1 13.11 -0.10 10.15
CA MET A 1 12.09 -0.30 9.11
C MET A 1 11.95 0.99 8.34
N PRO A 2 11.91 0.94 7.00
CA PRO A 2 11.48 2.08 6.21
C PRO A 2 10.11 2.59 6.69
N ALA A 3 9.77 3.82 6.34
CA ALA A 3 8.43 4.38 6.61
C ALA A 3 7.94 5.24 5.44
N ASP A 4 8.63 5.17 4.30
CA ASP A 4 8.40 5.96 3.09
C ASP A 4 8.76 5.15 1.84
N ILE A 5 8.19 3.93 1.72
CA ILE A 5 8.31 3.13 0.51
C ILE A 5 7.43 3.74 -0.58
N LYS A 6 8.07 4.24 -1.64
CA LYS A 6 7.42 4.85 -2.82
C LYS A 6 8.33 4.68 -4.04
N MET A 7 7.76 4.83 -5.24
CA MET A 7 8.52 4.66 -6.48
C MET A 7 9.75 5.57 -6.57
N ASP A 8 9.66 6.81 -6.06
CA ASP A 8 10.77 7.78 -6.06
C ASP A 8 11.98 7.31 -5.23
N ASN A 9 11.79 6.39 -4.29
CA ASN A 9 12.82 5.90 -3.37
C ASN A 9 13.43 4.56 -3.83
N VAL A 10 13.06 4.04 -5.00
CA VAL A 10 13.66 2.84 -5.61
C VAL A 10 14.55 3.24 -6.77
N LEU A 11 15.86 3.09 -6.59
CA LEU A 11 16.87 3.36 -7.61
C LEU A 11 17.18 2.10 -8.39
N VAL A 12 17.28 2.22 -9.72
CA VAL A 12 17.62 1.10 -10.61
C VAL A 12 18.76 1.46 -11.56
N ASN A 13 19.69 0.53 -11.76
CA ASN A 13 20.72 0.63 -12.78
C ASN A 13 20.26 -0.04 -14.08
N TYR A 14 20.48 0.62 -15.22
CA TYR A 14 20.27 0.01 -16.53
C TYR A 14 21.39 -0.97 -16.87
N ALA A 15 21.01 -2.13 -17.39
CA ALA A 15 21.99 -3.10 -17.88
C ALA A 15 22.78 -2.49 -19.06
N PRO A 16 24.12 -2.58 -19.06
CA PRO A 16 24.93 -2.14 -20.19
C PRO A 16 24.53 -2.91 -21.46
N SER A 17 24.42 -2.21 -22.59
CA SER A 17 23.97 -2.79 -23.87
C SER A 17 24.78 -4.01 -24.34
N SER A 18 26.00 -4.19 -23.81
CA SER A 18 26.90 -5.31 -24.07
C SER A 18 26.57 -6.59 -23.29
N GLN A 19 25.67 -6.54 -22.30
CA GLN A 19 25.20 -7.71 -21.53
C GLN A 19 23.77 -8.15 -21.91
N ASN A 20 23.18 -7.55 -22.96
CA ASN A 20 21.80 -7.79 -23.40
C ASN A 20 21.51 -9.20 -23.96
N GLU A 21 22.44 -10.15 -23.89
CA GLU A 21 22.18 -11.54 -24.29
C GLU A 21 21.21 -12.25 -23.33
N SER A 22 21.10 -11.80 -22.07
CA SER A 22 20.17 -12.36 -21.07
C SER A 22 18.75 -11.77 -21.13
N GLY A 23 18.51 -10.71 -21.91
CA GLY A 23 17.23 -9.98 -21.91
C GLY A 23 16.95 -9.18 -20.63
N GLN A 24 17.87 -9.18 -19.66
CA GLN A 24 17.71 -8.48 -18.38
C GLN A 24 17.91 -6.97 -18.55
N ARG A 25 16.86 -6.18 -18.28
CA ARG A 25 16.85 -4.72 -18.50
C ARG A 25 17.56 -3.92 -17.38
N PHE A 26 17.55 -4.44 -16.15
CA PHE A 26 18.06 -3.77 -14.96
C PHE A 26 19.01 -4.69 -14.18
N THR A 27 20.08 -4.14 -13.60
CA THR A 27 21.08 -4.92 -12.84
C THR A 27 20.87 -4.82 -11.34
N ASP A 28 20.98 -3.61 -10.80
CA ASP A 28 20.95 -3.34 -9.37
C ASP A 28 19.71 -2.54 -9.03
N VAL A 29 19.01 -2.96 -7.97
CA VAL A 29 17.88 -2.26 -7.38
C VAL A 29 18.25 -1.91 -5.95
N GLN A 30 18.13 -0.64 -5.57
CA GLN A 30 18.47 -0.17 -4.23
C GLN A 30 17.37 0.75 -3.68
N LEU A 31 17.07 0.57 -2.39
CA LEU A 31 16.26 1.53 -1.65
C LEU A 31 17.12 2.72 -1.27
N ALA A 32 16.59 3.92 -1.49
CA ALA A 32 17.18 5.19 -1.10
C ALA A 32 16.27 5.92 -0.10
N ASP A 33 16.71 7.11 0.32
CA ASP A 33 15.96 7.99 1.23
C ASP A 33 15.53 7.31 2.54
N LEU A 34 16.53 6.92 3.33
CA LEU A 34 16.33 6.29 4.64
C LEU A 34 16.12 7.31 5.77
N GLU A 35 15.90 8.60 5.46
CA GLU A 35 15.73 9.65 6.48
C GLU A 35 14.50 9.43 7.36
N SER A 36 13.47 8.75 6.83
CA SER A 36 12.27 8.36 7.57
C SER A 36 12.38 6.96 8.23
N THR A 37 13.56 6.33 8.22
CA THR A 37 13.74 4.99 8.80
C THR A 37 13.70 5.05 10.32
N VAL A 38 12.83 4.25 10.91
CA VAL A 38 12.72 4.14 12.37
C VAL A 38 12.98 2.73 12.86
N HIS A 39 13.46 2.60 14.09
CA HIS A 39 13.52 1.30 14.75
C HIS A 39 12.10 0.85 15.14
N ILE A 40 11.78 -0.44 15.04
CA ILE A 40 10.43 -0.98 15.33
C ILE A 40 9.96 -0.69 16.77
N THR A 41 10.91 -0.56 17.70
CA THR A 41 10.61 -0.23 19.11
C THR A 41 10.64 1.27 19.38
N SER A 42 10.79 2.11 18.36
CA SER A 42 10.92 3.56 18.52
C SER A 42 9.61 4.16 19.03
N ARG A 43 9.74 5.33 19.66
CA ARG A 43 8.59 6.11 20.10
C ARG A 43 7.75 6.59 18.92
N PHE A 44 8.37 6.93 17.78
CA PHE A 44 7.67 7.34 16.56
C PHE A 44 6.56 6.36 16.14
N CYS A 45 6.81 5.05 16.18
CA CYS A 45 5.79 4.04 15.87
C CYS A 45 4.67 3.98 16.93
N LYS A 46 5.01 4.19 18.21
CA LYS A 46 4.08 4.07 19.35
C LYS A 46 3.25 5.33 19.57
N ASP A 47 3.84 6.47 19.24
CA ASP A 47 3.30 7.81 19.46
C ASP A 47 2.46 8.27 18.26
N ARG A 48 2.29 7.40 17.25
CA ARG A 48 1.37 7.57 16.10
C ARG A 48 1.76 8.72 15.17
N ASP A 49 3.07 8.95 15.03
CA ASP A 49 3.56 10.03 14.18
C ASP A 49 3.16 9.80 12.72
N GLU A 50 2.81 10.89 12.03
CA GLU A 50 2.44 10.86 10.62
C GLU A 50 3.68 10.54 9.76
N ILE A 51 3.55 9.56 8.86
CA ILE A 51 4.65 9.07 8.03
C ILE A 51 4.29 8.96 6.56
N GLY A 52 5.31 9.04 5.71
CA GLY A 52 5.21 8.78 4.28
C GLY A 52 4.30 9.75 3.52
N THR A 53 4.22 9.55 2.21
CA THR A 53 3.28 10.29 1.37
C THR A 53 1.88 9.65 1.42
N PRO A 54 0.79 10.41 1.65
CA PRO A 54 -0.54 9.86 1.92
C PRO A 54 -1.06 8.80 0.93
N ILE A 55 -0.79 8.97 -0.37
CA ILE A 55 -1.26 8.03 -1.41
C ILE A 55 -0.60 6.64 -1.35
N TRP A 56 0.54 6.51 -0.66
CA TRP A 56 1.28 5.26 -0.42
C TRP A 56 1.08 4.74 1.01
N ARG A 57 0.47 5.53 1.89
CA ARG A 57 0.33 5.26 3.31
C ARG A 57 -0.63 4.09 3.56
N SER A 58 -0.36 3.31 4.61
CA SER A 58 -1.25 2.23 5.05
C SER A 58 -2.47 2.75 5.80
N PRO A 59 -3.58 1.98 5.87
CA PRO A 59 -4.77 2.35 6.61
C PRO A 59 -4.52 2.74 8.06
N GLU A 60 -3.72 1.97 8.79
CA GLU A 60 -3.39 2.25 10.19
C GLU A 60 -2.58 3.54 10.35
N ALA A 61 -1.64 3.82 9.45
CA ALA A 61 -0.88 5.07 9.49
C ALA A 61 -1.75 6.27 9.04
N GLN A 62 -2.64 6.07 8.07
CA GLN A 62 -3.60 7.07 7.60
C GLN A 62 -4.62 7.47 8.69
N LEU A 63 -4.95 6.54 9.58
CA LEU A 63 -5.85 6.75 10.72
C LEU A 63 -5.12 7.23 11.98
N GLY A 64 -3.80 7.44 11.94
CA GLY A 64 -3.02 7.79 13.12
C GLY A 64 -3.07 6.70 14.21
N LEU A 65 -3.15 5.44 13.82
CA LEU A 65 -3.05 4.29 14.71
C LEU A 65 -1.58 3.88 14.87
N GLN A 66 -1.32 3.00 15.84
CA GLN A 66 0.01 2.40 15.97
C GLN A 66 0.35 1.60 14.71
N TRP A 67 1.52 1.87 14.14
CA TRP A 67 1.98 1.24 12.90
C TRP A 67 3.32 0.54 13.09
N GLY A 68 3.70 -0.28 12.11
CA GLY A 68 4.89 -1.14 12.15
C GLY A 68 5.25 -1.69 10.77
N PRO A 69 6.09 -2.73 10.67
CA PRO A 69 6.53 -3.29 9.39
C PRO A 69 5.43 -3.60 8.36
N PRO A 70 4.19 -3.99 8.76
CA PRO A 70 3.08 -4.14 7.81
C PRO A 70 2.74 -2.88 6.99
N THR A 71 3.10 -1.68 7.46
CA THR A 71 2.96 -0.44 6.69
C THR A 71 3.78 -0.49 5.41
N ASP A 72 5.04 -0.92 5.48
CA ASP A 72 5.92 -1.04 4.31
C ASP A 72 5.38 -2.05 3.29
N ILE A 73 4.72 -3.11 3.76
CA ILE A 73 4.11 -4.14 2.91
C ILE A 73 2.92 -3.57 2.14
N TRP A 74 2.09 -2.75 2.77
CA TRP A 74 1.02 -2.03 2.09
C TRP A 74 1.58 -1.06 1.04
N SER A 75 2.56 -0.24 1.43
CA SER A 75 3.19 0.71 0.52
C SER A 75 3.84 -0.01 -0.68
N PHE A 76 4.49 -1.15 -0.46
CA PHE A 76 4.97 -2.02 -1.53
C PHE A 76 3.83 -2.49 -2.45
N GLY A 77 2.70 -2.95 -1.89
CA GLY A 77 1.55 -3.37 -2.69
C GLY A 77 0.97 -2.24 -3.55
N THR A 78 0.90 -1.02 -3.00
CA THR A 78 0.50 0.15 -3.79
C THR A 78 1.47 0.46 -4.94
N MET A 79 2.78 0.27 -4.74
CA MET A 79 3.77 0.38 -5.82
C MET A 79 3.60 -0.68 -6.89
N VAL A 80 3.37 -1.94 -6.51
CA VAL A 80 3.11 -3.04 -7.46
C VAL A 80 1.90 -2.71 -8.34
N ILE A 81 0.80 -2.25 -7.75
CA ILE A 81 -0.38 -1.79 -8.50
C ILE A 81 -0.02 -0.66 -9.46
N SER A 82 0.72 0.36 -9.01
CA SER A 82 1.15 1.46 -9.87
C SER A 82 2.01 0.99 -11.05
N MET A 83 2.87 -0.01 -10.85
CA MET A 83 3.69 -0.57 -11.93
C MET A 83 2.90 -1.39 -12.93
N ILE A 84 1.92 -2.18 -12.48
CA ILE A 84 1.06 -3.00 -13.36
C ILE A 84 0.25 -2.10 -14.31
N TRP A 85 -0.34 -1.02 -13.79
CA TRP A 85 -1.15 -0.11 -14.61
C TRP A 85 -0.32 0.94 -15.36
N GLY A 86 0.84 1.35 -14.83
CA GLY A 86 1.70 2.35 -15.44
C GLY A 86 1.07 3.75 -15.50
N ASP A 87 1.61 4.60 -16.38
CA ASP A 87 1.09 5.95 -16.71
C ASP A 87 0.75 6.85 -15.49
N ASN A 88 1.61 6.83 -14.47
CA ASN A 88 1.40 7.57 -13.20
C ASN A 88 0.04 7.24 -12.54
N PHE A 89 -0.42 6.00 -12.67
CA PHE A 89 -1.61 5.52 -12.00
C PHE A 89 -1.35 5.31 -10.50
N PHE A 90 -2.21 5.92 -9.68
CA PHE A 90 -2.17 5.81 -8.22
C PHE A 90 -3.58 5.48 -7.73
N ILE A 91 -3.81 4.23 -7.34
CA ILE A 91 -5.14 3.71 -7.01
C ILE A 91 -5.86 4.53 -5.93
N PHE A 92 -5.11 5.09 -4.98
CA PHE A 92 -5.63 5.88 -3.86
C PHE A 92 -5.54 7.39 -4.05
N LYS A 93 -5.12 7.89 -5.22
CA LYS A 93 -5.01 9.33 -5.44
C LYS A 93 -6.39 10.01 -5.30
N PRO A 94 -6.54 10.96 -4.36
CA PRO A 94 -7.77 11.72 -4.21
C PRO A 94 -7.93 12.73 -5.34
N LYS A 95 -9.17 13.18 -5.57
CA LYS A 95 -9.48 14.23 -6.55
C LYS A 95 -9.18 15.62 -5.99
N PHE A 96 -9.15 15.76 -4.67
CA PHE A 96 -8.83 17.00 -3.99
C PHE A 96 -7.30 17.25 -3.98
N PRO A 97 -6.84 18.51 -4.01
CA PRO A 97 -5.43 18.84 -3.83
C PRO A 97 -5.00 18.62 -2.38
N ARG A 98 -3.68 18.42 -2.15
CA ARG A 98 -3.14 18.33 -0.79
C ARG A 98 -3.46 19.61 -0.01
N GLY A 99 -3.80 19.44 1.28
CA GLY A 99 -4.21 20.53 2.18
C GLY A 99 -5.72 20.82 2.18
N HIS A 100 -6.51 20.11 1.37
CA HIS A 100 -7.97 20.12 1.46
C HIS A 100 -8.44 19.17 2.57
N ASP A 101 -9.45 19.55 3.34
CA ASP A 101 -9.90 18.79 4.52
C ASP A 101 -10.35 17.35 4.17
N GLU A 102 -10.93 17.17 2.99
CA GLU A 102 -11.43 15.90 2.46
C GLU A 102 -10.35 15.02 1.81
N TYR A 103 -9.10 15.52 1.69
CA TYR A 103 -8.02 14.79 1.02
C TYR A 103 -7.78 13.42 1.66
N GLU A 104 -7.64 13.38 3.00
CA GLU A 104 -7.34 12.16 3.74
C GLU A 104 -8.56 11.24 3.87
N LEU A 105 -9.77 11.82 3.98
CA LEU A 105 -11.03 11.06 4.01
C LEU A 105 -11.30 10.35 2.68
N GLU A 106 -10.99 10.99 1.55
CA GLU A 106 -11.16 10.35 0.24
C GLU A 106 -10.20 9.18 0.05
N ILE A 107 -8.97 9.26 0.60
CA ILE A 107 -8.03 8.13 0.61
C ILE A 107 -8.63 6.95 1.39
N LEU A 108 -9.14 7.20 2.60
CA LEU A 108 -9.80 6.16 3.41
C LEU A 108 -11.04 5.58 2.74
N ALA A 109 -11.82 6.40 2.02
CA ALA A 109 -12.94 5.94 1.22
C ALA A 109 -12.48 5.06 0.05
N LYS A 110 -11.36 5.38 -0.59
CA LYS A 110 -10.78 4.55 -1.66
C LYS A 110 -10.29 3.20 -1.15
N TYR A 111 -9.70 3.13 0.05
CA TYR A 111 -9.40 1.84 0.68
C TYR A 111 -10.65 0.98 0.79
N HIS A 112 -11.78 1.56 1.21
CA HIS A 112 -13.05 0.86 1.27
C HIS A 112 -13.59 0.45 -0.11
N ILE A 113 -13.52 1.34 -1.10
CA ILE A 113 -13.99 1.09 -2.47
C ILE A 113 -13.29 -0.10 -3.12
N TYR A 114 -11.98 -0.24 -2.91
CA TYR A 114 -11.17 -1.26 -3.58
C TYR A 114 -10.90 -2.50 -2.73
N PHE A 115 -10.68 -2.35 -1.42
CA PHE A 115 -10.24 -3.43 -0.53
C PHE A 115 -11.12 -3.60 0.72
N GLY A 116 -12.21 -2.83 0.81
CA GLY A 116 -13.16 -2.89 1.92
C GLY A 116 -14.12 -4.08 1.89
N PRO A 117 -14.98 -4.20 2.92
CA PRO A 117 -15.14 -3.28 4.05
C PRO A 117 -13.98 -3.26 5.06
N TYR A 118 -13.87 -2.20 5.86
CA TYR A 118 -12.98 -2.21 7.02
C TYR A 118 -13.40 -3.32 7.97
N PRO A 119 -12.49 -4.20 8.40
CA PRO A 119 -12.87 -5.38 9.16
C PRO A 119 -13.27 -5.00 10.59
N PRO A 120 -14.20 -5.76 11.21
CA PRO A 120 -14.61 -5.54 12.61
C PRO A 120 -13.46 -5.59 13.61
N SER A 121 -12.35 -6.24 13.25
CA SER A 121 -11.14 -6.37 14.05
C SER A 121 -10.45 -5.04 14.38
N TYR A 122 -10.82 -3.93 13.72
CA TYR A 122 -10.39 -2.58 14.06
C TYR A 122 -10.78 -2.15 15.48
N VAL A 123 -11.76 -2.79 16.10
CA VAL A 123 -12.11 -2.54 17.52
C VAL A 123 -10.95 -2.79 18.48
N ASP A 124 -9.98 -3.62 18.08
CA ASP A 124 -8.78 -3.89 18.87
C ASP A 124 -7.69 -2.81 18.67
N LEU A 125 -7.79 -2.02 17.61
CA LEU A 125 -6.74 -1.11 17.13
C LEU A 125 -7.10 0.37 17.34
N ALA A 126 -8.39 0.69 17.30
CA ALA A 126 -8.92 2.04 17.17
C ALA A 126 -9.87 2.40 18.32
N ASP A 127 -9.95 3.69 18.65
CA ASP A 127 -10.93 4.21 19.60
C ASP A 127 -12.31 4.40 18.95
N GLN A 128 -13.32 4.75 19.77
CA GLN A 128 -14.70 4.91 19.32
C GLN A 128 -14.87 6.03 18.29
N GLU A 129 -14.06 7.08 18.36
CA GLU A 129 -14.11 8.19 17.40
C GLU A 129 -13.64 7.72 16.02
N THR A 130 -12.49 7.05 15.97
CA THR A 130 -11.93 6.49 14.75
C THR A 130 -12.86 5.44 14.14
N LEU A 131 -13.45 4.55 14.96
CA LEU A 131 -14.44 3.58 14.50
C LEU A 131 -15.70 4.27 13.94
N GLY A 132 -16.12 5.38 14.54
CA GLY A 132 -17.21 6.23 14.03
C GLY A 132 -16.89 6.78 12.63
N VAL A 133 -15.68 7.30 12.43
CA VAL A 133 -15.21 7.77 11.11
C VAL A 133 -15.24 6.65 10.08
N LEU A 134 -14.73 5.46 10.41
CA LEU A 134 -14.77 4.31 9.51
C LEU A 134 -16.21 3.89 9.16
N SER A 135 -17.11 3.91 10.13
CA SER A 135 -18.52 3.61 9.90
C SER A 135 -19.18 4.64 8.97
N LEU A 136 -18.90 5.92 9.15
CA LEU A 136 -19.38 6.99 8.27
C LEU A 136 -18.89 6.77 6.84
N ILE A 137 -17.60 6.53 6.65
CA ILE A 137 -17.00 6.28 5.33
C ILE A 137 -17.67 5.09 4.63
N MET A 138 -17.86 3.97 5.34
CA MET A 138 -18.50 2.78 4.75
C MET A 138 -19.97 3.01 4.40
N ASN A 139 -20.68 3.85 5.15
CA ASN A 139 -22.07 4.19 4.87
C ASN A 139 -22.22 5.22 3.74
N ASP A 140 -21.25 6.13 3.60
CA ASP A 140 -21.27 7.21 2.61
C ASP A 140 -20.88 6.75 1.20
N VAL A 141 -20.17 5.63 1.08
CA VAL A 141 -19.85 5.01 -0.22
C VAL A 141 -21.02 4.12 -0.63
N PRO A 142 -21.81 4.51 -1.66
CA PRO A 142 -22.94 3.71 -2.09
C PRO A 142 -22.46 2.46 -2.86
N PRO A 143 -23.22 1.35 -2.83
CA PRO A 143 -22.80 0.07 -3.41
C PRO A 143 -22.37 0.14 -4.88
N GLU A 144 -23.01 0.98 -5.70
CA GLU A 144 -22.68 1.14 -7.11
C GLU A 144 -21.30 1.78 -7.38
N LYS A 145 -20.74 2.47 -6.38
CA LYS A 145 -19.38 3.04 -6.44
C LYS A 145 -18.31 2.07 -5.98
N LEU A 146 -18.67 0.96 -5.33
CA LEU A 146 -17.70 -0.07 -4.98
C LEU A 146 -17.07 -0.65 -6.25
N ARG A 147 -15.76 -0.86 -6.17
CA ARG A 147 -14.94 -1.46 -7.21
C ARG A 147 -13.98 -2.46 -6.55
N PRO A 148 -14.48 -3.54 -5.93
CA PRO A 148 -13.62 -4.47 -5.22
C PRO A 148 -12.52 -4.98 -6.15
N PHE A 149 -11.26 -4.88 -5.72
CA PHE A 149 -10.10 -5.28 -6.52
C PHE A 149 -10.14 -6.76 -6.88
N SER A 150 -10.80 -7.58 -6.05
CA SER A 150 -11.05 -9.01 -6.32
C SER A 150 -11.88 -9.26 -7.59
N LEU A 151 -12.62 -8.26 -8.07
CA LEU A 151 -13.40 -8.33 -9.29
C LEU A 151 -12.66 -7.78 -10.52
N ALA A 152 -11.40 -7.36 -10.38
CA ALA A 152 -10.57 -6.95 -11.52
C ALA A 152 -10.46 -8.11 -12.53
N SER A 153 -10.67 -7.78 -13.79
CA SER A 153 -10.74 -8.76 -14.88
C SER A 153 -9.34 -9.16 -15.36
N GLN A 154 -9.23 -10.34 -16.00
CA GLN A 154 -7.98 -10.80 -16.63
C GLN A 154 -7.45 -9.88 -17.74
N ARG A 155 -8.29 -8.96 -18.24
CA ARG A 155 -7.86 -7.94 -19.20
C ARG A 155 -7.10 -6.80 -18.52
N GLU A 156 -7.29 -6.61 -17.22
CA GLU A 156 -6.69 -5.54 -16.43
C GLU A 156 -5.45 -6.03 -15.68
N ILE A 157 -5.48 -7.26 -15.17
CA ILE A 157 -4.40 -7.84 -14.36
C ILE A 157 -4.36 -9.37 -14.54
N SER A 158 -3.18 -9.98 -14.55
CA SER A 158 -3.07 -11.44 -14.57
C SER A 158 -3.63 -12.06 -13.29
N GLU A 159 -4.01 -13.34 -13.30
CA GLU A 159 -4.49 -13.99 -12.08
C GLU A 159 -3.42 -14.04 -10.99
N ASP A 160 -2.16 -14.34 -11.37
CA ASP A 160 -1.03 -14.44 -10.43
C ASP A 160 -0.74 -13.07 -9.77
N ASP A 161 -0.72 -11.98 -10.54
CA ASP A 161 -0.54 -10.63 -10.01
C ASP A 161 -1.70 -10.22 -9.10
N LYS A 162 -2.93 -10.57 -9.48
CA LYS A 162 -4.12 -10.24 -8.69
C LYS A 162 -4.13 -10.99 -7.36
N GLU A 163 -3.79 -12.28 -7.38
CA GLU A 163 -3.67 -13.08 -6.17
C GLU A 163 -2.61 -12.51 -5.23
N PHE A 164 -1.44 -12.15 -5.77
CA PHE A 164 -0.37 -11.52 -5.00
C PHE A 164 -0.80 -10.18 -4.39
N VAL A 165 -1.43 -9.30 -5.18
CA VAL A 165 -1.94 -8.01 -4.67
C VAL A 165 -2.99 -8.22 -3.58
N LEU A 166 -3.94 -9.14 -3.75
CA LEU A 166 -4.97 -9.43 -2.74
C LEU A 166 -4.40 -10.06 -1.45
N LYS A 167 -3.23 -10.69 -1.53
CA LYS A 167 -2.50 -11.25 -0.38
C LYS A 167 -1.90 -10.15 0.49
N ILE A 168 -1.30 -9.12 -0.12
CA ILE A 168 -0.60 -8.04 0.59
C ILE A 168 -1.50 -6.85 0.95
N MET A 169 -2.53 -6.55 0.15
CA MET A 169 -3.44 -5.42 0.35
C MET A 169 -4.56 -5.76 1.34
N LYS A 170 -4.19 -6.11 2.59
CA LYS A 170 -5.13 -6.32 3.69
C LYS A 170 -5.33 -5.05 4.50
N LEU A 171 -6.57 -4.70 4.80
CA LEU A 171 -6.87 -3.51 5.62
C LEU A 171 -6.32 -3.67 7.04
N ASP A 172 -6.58 -4.80 7.70
CA ASP A 172 -5.96 -5.09 8.99
C ASP A 172 -4.46 -5.40 8.81
N PRO A 173 -3.55 -4.65 9.45
CA PRO A 173 -2.12 -4.89 9.32
C PRO A 173 -1.68 -6.27 9.84
N ARG A 174 -2.44 -6.91 10.72
CA ARG A 174 -2.12 -8.24 11.27
C ARG A 174 -2.29 -9.37 10.24
N ASP A 175 -3.07 -9.14 9.19
CA ASP A 175 -3.33 -10.11 8.13
C ASP A 175 -2.31 -10.02 6.98
N ARG A 176 -1.40 -9.04 7.02
CA ARG A 176 -0.38 -8.87 5.97
C ARG A 176 0.82 -9.79 6.23
N PRO A 177 1.34 -10.48 5.21
CA PRO A 177 2.57 -11.25 5.35
C PRO A 177 3.76 -10.32 5.61
N THR A 178 4.78 -10.85 6.25
CA THR A 178 6.07 -10.17 6.38
C THR A 178 6.83 -10.16 5.06
N ALA A 179 7.78 -9.25 4.91
CA ALA A 179 8.67 -9.22 3.74
C ALA A 179 9.41 -10.55 3.54
N LYS A 180 9.78 -11.24 4.64
CA LYS A 180 10.45 -12.54 4.57
C LYS A 180 9.54 -13.61 3.99
N GLU A 181 8.29 -13.68 4.46
CA GLU A 181 7.30 -14.64 3.94
C GLU A 181 6.97 -14.35 2.47
N LEU A 182 6.90 -13.08 2.07
CA LEU A 182 6.68 -12.71 0.67
C LEU A 182 7.80 -13.14 -0.27
N LEU A 183 9.06 -13.18 0.19
CA LEU A 183 10.16 -13.68 -0.65
C LEU A 183 10.06 -15.17 -0.97
N GLU A 184 9.23 -15.92 -0.22
CA GLU A 184 8.96 -17.34 -0.45
C GLU A 184 7.69 -17.54 -1.29
N ASP A 185 7.03 -16.46 -1.73
CA ASP A 185 5.78 -16.51 -2.48
C ASP A 185 5.99 -16.99 -3.92
N GLU A 186 5.03 -17.76 -4.45
CA GLU A 186 5.13 -18.31 -5.80
C GLU A 186 5.17 -17.24 -6.89
N TRP A 187 4.66 -16.04 -6.60
CA TRP A 187 4.77 -14.88 -7.50
C TRP A 187 6.22 -14.56 -7.87
N PHE A 188 7.19 -14.89 -7.01
CA PHE A 188 8.63 -14.69 -7.26
C PHE A 188 9.33 -15.88 -7.94
N ASN A 189 8.65 -17.01 -8.19
CA ASN A 189 9.29 -18.22 -8.76
C ASN A 189 9.74 -18.06 -10.23
N GLY A 190 9.28 -17.02 -10.92
CA GLY A 190 9.61 -16.72 -12.32
C GLY A 190 10.69 -15.66 -12.54
N ILE A 191 11.37 -15.22 -11.46
CA ILE A 191 12.36 -14.14 -11.47
C ILE A 191 13.78 -14.69 -11.38
#